data_AF-A0A1W9JUS8-F1
#
_entry.id   AF-A0A1W9JUS8-F1
#
_cell.length_a   1.000
_cell.length_b   1.000
_cell.length_c   1.000
_cell.angle_alpha   90.00
_cell.angle_beta   90.00
_cell.angle_gamma   90.00
#
_symmetry.space_group_name_H-M   'P 1'
#
loop_
_entity.id
_entity.type
_entity.pdbx_description
1 polymer ?
#
loop_
_entity_poly.entity_id
_entity_poly.type
_entity_poly.pdbx_seq_one_letter_code
_entity_poly.pdbx_strand_id
1 'polypeptide(L)'
;MKILHLILTGAVLLQSSEILAQASLAAENSVDAVTVDVNTPDGSVEQQTFTLVRDSHNSDQWYYFPNQPRLSEQVINGKRTPELTFIRYTSSTNDGQLNSAGLLTFAITLGAAPDALDAMKKRLADHLQKVGKALGAARLSPIPLNSASASVYSPSTGNLLADGGANSVVVPDTAGPTNASSKVVFALMLTDVGSDIYDKLLNGTGGIPIWVRYKFNGLTPPAGFKVTANWDRAYEHYSKDEKFRARASYYGLFSANYASDRQYIRDELLKSGDIVVDAITGGDFKQETLDTYLGKFQAS
;
A
#
# COMPACT_ATOMS: atom_id res chain seq x y z
N MET A 1 -7.14 -26.58 -29.45
CA MET A 1 -5.83 -25.94 -29.15
C MET A 1 -5.77 -24.41 -29.30
N LYS A 2 -6.82 -23.72 -29.79
CA LYS A 2 -6.85 -22.24 -29.86
C LYS A 2 -7.21 -21.53 -28.54
N ILE A 3 -7.74 -22.26 -27.56
CA ILE A 3 -8.23 -21.70 -26.28
C ILE A 3 -7.12 -21.59 -25.22
N LEU A 4 -6.11 -22.48 -25.25
CA LEU A 4 -5.02 -22.47 -24.26
C LEU A 4 -4.01 -21.32 -24.50
N HIS A 5 -3.88 -20.87 -25.75
CA HIS A 5 -2.98 -19.78 -26.14
C HIS A 5 -3.57 -18.38 -25.87
N LEU A 6 -4.90 -18.26 -25.79
CA LEU A 6 -5.55 -17.02 -25.36
C LEU A 6 -5.38 -16.80 -23.84
N ILE A 7 -5.27 -17.90 -23.08
CA ILE A 7 -5.16 -17.87 -21.62
C ILE A 7 -3.73 -17.53 -21.17
N LEU A 8 -2.68 -18.03 -21.84
CA LEU A 8 -1.30 -17.76 -21.42
C LEU A 8 -0.80 -16.36 -21.81
N THR A 9 -1.15 -15.88 -23.01
CA THR A 9 -0.78 -14.52 -23.46
C THR A 9 -1.76 -13.46 -22.95
N GLY A 10 -3.01 -13.85 -22.69
CA GLY A 10 -4.00 -13.03 -21.99
C GLY A 10 -3.73 -12.90 -20.49
N ALA A 11 -3.31 -13.95 -19.78
CA ALA A 11 -3.10 -13.86 -18.33
C ALA A 11 -1.90 -13.00 -17.90
N VAL A 12 -0.94 -12.73 -18.81
CA VAL A 12 0.24 -11.90 -18.48
C VAL A 12 -0.03 -10.40 -18.70
N LEU A 13 -1.05 -10.01 -19.47
CA LEU A 13 -1.29 -8.60 -19.84
C LEU A 13 -2.76 -8.16 -19.89
N LEU A 14 -3.74 -9.07 -19.82
CA LEU A 14 -5.17 -8.77 -19.59
C LEU A 14 -5.53 -8.80 -18.10
N GLN A 15 -4.59 -8.45 -17.23
CA GLN A 15 -4.98 -7.53 -16.17
C GLN A 15 -5.11 -6.14 -16.79
N SER A 16 -6.10 -5.97 -17.67
CA SER A 16 -6.86 -4.73 -17.66
C SER A 16 -7.51 -4.71 -16.28
N SER A 17 -6.73 -4.32 -15.27
CA SER A 17 -7.30 -3.80 -14.06
C SER A 17 -8.30 -2.78 -14.55
N GLU A 18 -9.58 -2.99 -14.27
CA GLU A 18 -10.46 -1.86 -14.03
C GLU A 18 -9.60 -0.82 -13.33
N ILE A 19 -9.45 0.37 -13.91
CA ILE A 19 -8.41 1.32 -13.54
C ILE A 19 -8.66 1.72 -12.09
N LEU A 20 -8.04 0.96 -11.18
CA LEU A 20 -8.15 1.15 -9.75
C LEU A 20 -7.32 2.40 -9.49
N ALA A 21 -7.98 3.45 -9.01
CA ALA A 21 -7.45 4.41 -8.06
C ALA A 21 -6.01 4.08 -7.60
N GLN A 22 -5.01 4.85 -8.07
CA GLN A 22 -3.60 4.62 -7.80
C GLN A 22 -2.91 5.91 -7.38
N ALA A 23 -2.33 5.91 -6.19
CA ALA A 23 -1.60 7.04 -5.65
C ALA A 23 -0.34 7.31 -6.49
N SER A 24 -0.11 8.57 -6.88
CA SER A 24 1.11 8.95 -7.59
C SER A 24 2.26 9.11 -6.60
N LEU A 25 3.37 8.42 -6.84
CA LEU A 25 4.61 8.58 -6.07
C LEU A 25 5.51 9.70 -6.62
N ALA A 26 4.95 10.58 -7.46
CA ALA A 26 5.66 11.76 -7.94
C ALA A 26 5.69 12.86 -6.90
N ALA A 27 6.86 13.47 -6.69
CA ALA A 27 7.06 14.47 -5.65
C ALA A 27 6.14 15.69 -5.85
N GLU A 28 5.85 16.06 -7.10
CA GLU A 28 4.92 17.14 -7.46
C GLU A 28 3.44 16.80 -7.24
N ASN A 29 3.14 15.54 -6.92
CA ASN A 29 1.80 15.02 -6.63
C ASN A 29 1.63 14.62 -5.16
N SER A 30 2.61 14.93 -4.30
CA SER A 30 2.53 14.71 -2.85
C SER A 30 2.64 16.03 -2.09
N VAL A 31 1.86 16.16 -1.03
CA VAL A 31 1.99 17.24 -0.03
C VAL A 31 2.19 16.57 1.32
N ASP A 32 3.43 16.61 1.81
CA ASP A 32 3.81 16.00 3.07
C ASP A 32 3.46 16.90 4.26
N ALA A 33 3.21 16.26 5.40
CA ALA A 33 3.08 16.91 6.70
C ALA A 33 2.04 18.04 6.78
N VAL A 34 0.87 17.84 6.17
CA VAL A 34 -0.28 18.73 6.31
C VAL A 34 -0.83 18.62 7.73
N THR A 35 -0.52 19.61 8.55
CA THR A 35 -0.97 19.69 9.95
C THR A 35 -2.31 20.43 10.02
N VAL A 36 -3.28 19.80 10.69
CA VAL A 36 -4.62 20.33 10.91
C VAL A 36 -5.00 20.22 12.39
N ASP A 37 -5.69 21.23 12.89
CA ASP A 37 -6.28 21.23 14.21
C ASP A 37 -7.64 20.53 14.14
N VAL A 38 -7.86 19.53 14.99
CA VAL A 38 -9.07 18.70 15.01
C VAL A 38 -9.70 18.82 16.38
N ASN A 39 -11.00 19.11 16.41
CA ASN A 39 -11.75 19.15 17.65
C ASN A 39 -12.06 17.72 18.07
N THR A 40 -11.57 17.33 19.24
CA THR A 40 -11.91 16.04 19.82
C THR A 40 -13.28 16.12 20.50
N PRO A 41 -14.00 15.00 20.65
CA PRO A 41 -15.33 14.99 21.27
C PRO A 41 -15.40 15.54 22.70
N ASP A 42 -14.25 15.63 23.40
CA ASP A 42 -14.12 16.23 24.73
C ASP A 42 -13.93 17.76 24.71
N GLY A 43 -13.95 18.38 23.53
CA GLY A 43 -13.79 19.83 23.33
C GLY A 43 -12.35 20.31 23.36
N SER A 44 -11.36 19.40 23.46
CA SER A 44 -9.95 19.76 23.25
C SER A 44 -9.61 19.83 21.76
N VAL A 45 -8.46 20.43 21.44
CA VAL A 45 -7.94 20.56 20.08
C VAL A 45 -6.67 19.73 19.98
N GLU A 46 -6.68 18.76 19.07
CA GLU A 46 -5.54 17.90 18.77
C GLU A 46 -4.96 18.27 17.40
N GLN A 47 -3.62 18.39 17.32
CA GLN A 47 -2.95 18.52 16.04
C GLN A 47 -2.74 17.16 15.38
N GLN A 48 -3.28 17.03 14.18
CA GLN A 48 -3.16 15.82 13.38
C GLN A 48 -2.39 16.13 12.10
N THR A 49 -1.42 15.28 11.77
CA THR A 49 -0.58 15.43 10.59
C THR A 49 -0.94 14.36 9.57
N PHE A 50 -1.17 14.79 8.33
CA PHE A 50 -1.51 13.93 7.21
C PHE A 50 -0.55 14.14 6.06
N THR A 51 -0.38 13.09 5.27
CA THR A 51 0.25 13.19 3.95
C THR A 51 -0.82 13.04 2.90
N LEU A 52 -0.81 13.96 1.93
CA LEU A 52 -1.76 13.99 0.82
C LEU A 52 -1.04 13.54 -0.45
N VAL A 53 -1.66 12.65 -1.20
CA VAL A 53 -1.11 12.11 -2.46
C VAL A 53 -2.18 12.13 -3.53
N ARG A 54 -1.88 12.75 -4.68
CA ARG A 54 -2.82 12.81 -5.80
C ARG A 54 -2.94 11.45 -6.48
N ASP A 55 -4.12 11.14 -6.99
CA ASP A 55 -4.28 10.03 -7.92
C ASP A 55 -3.54 10.33 -9.24
N SER A 56 -2.89 9.31 -9.81
CA SER A 56 -2.11 9.44 -11.04
C SER A 56 -2.95 9.57 -12.31
N HIS A 57 -4.20 9.10 -12.29
CA HIS A 57 -5.10 9.08 -13.44
C HIS A 57 -6.19 10.15 -13.34
N ASN A 58 -6.64 10.47 -12.12
CA ASN A 58 -7.67 11.46 -11.84
C ASN A 58 -7.09 12.65 -11.07
N SER A 59 -6.93 13.76 -11.77
CA SER A 59 -6.40 15.01 -11.24
C SER A 59 -7.23 15.61 -10.09
N ASP A 60 -8.50 15.24 -9.96
CA ASP A 60 -9.39 15.74 -8.90
C ASP A 60 -9.46 14.80 -7.69
N GLN A 61 -8.90 13.59 -7.77
CA GLN A 61 -8.87 12.65 -6.66
C GLN A 61 -7.55 12.79 -5.88
N TRP A 62 -7.68 12.91 -4.57
CA TRP A 62 -6.57 12.97 -3.63
C TRP A 62 -6.78 11.95 -2.51
N TYR A 63 -5.72 11.25 -2.18
CA TYR A 63 -5.65 10.33 -1.06
C TYR A 63 -5.01 11.01 0.13
N TYR A 64 -5.46 10.65 1.33
CA TYR A 64 -4.79 11.00 2.56
C TYR A 64 -4.43 9.75 3.36
N PHE A 65 -3.36 9.84 4.13
CA PHE A 65 -3.09 8.90 5.21
C PHE A 65 -2.53 9.66 6.42
N PRO A 66 -2.93 9.27 7.65
CA PRO A 66 -2.40 9.90 8.85
C PRO A 66 -0.94 9.50 9.04
N ASN A 67 -0.09 10.45 9.44
CA ASN A 67 1.33 10.18 9.70
C ASN A 67 1.53 9.39 11.00
N GLN A 68 0.51 9.32 11.85
CA GLN A 68 0.51 8.55 13.09
C GLN A 68 -0.78 7.73 13.17
N PRO A 69 -0.70 6.40 13.37
CA PRO A 69 -1.89 5.59 13.60
C PRO A 69 -2.56 6.03 14.91
N ARG A 70 -3.89 6.19 14.86
CA ARG A 70 -4.68 6.47 16.06
C ARG A 70 -5.47 5.25 16.47
N LEU A 71 -5.50 4.99 17.77
CA LEU A 71 -6.39 3.98 18.32
C LEU A 71 -7.84 4.41 18.08
N SER A 72 -8.66 3.49 17.62
CA SER A 72 -10.09 3.70 17.50
C SER A 72 -10.68 3.78 18.90
N GLU A 73 -11.67 4.63 19.06
CA GLU A 73 -12.35 4.83 20.33
C GLU A 73 -13.85 4.83 20.13
N GLN A 74 -14.53 4.38 21.17
CA GLN A 74 -15.97 4.38 21.26
C GLN A 74 -16.40 5.13 22.51
N VAL A 75 -17.53 5.82 22.42
CA VAL A 75 -18.15 6.48 23.57
C VAL A 75 -19.08 5.48 24.24
N ILE A 76 -18.67 4.98 25.40
CA ILE A 76 -19.50 4.12 26.26
C ILE A 76 -19.82 4.91 27.52
N ASN A 77 -21.11 5.11 27.82
CA ASN A 77 -21.57 5.86 28.99
C ASN A 77 -20.92 7.26 29.12
N GLY A 78 -20.74 7.96 27.99
CA GLY A 78 -20.13 9.30 27.96
C GLY A 78 -18.61 9.33 28.19
N LYS A 79 -17.94 8.18 28.30
CA LYS A 79 -16.48 8.08 28.44
C LYS A 79 -15.85 7.52 27.17
N ARG A 80 -14.75 8.15 26.73
CA ARG A 80 -13.90 7.63 25.64
C ARG A 80 -13.25 6.34 26.11
N THR A 81 -13.62 5.24 25.47
CA THR A 81 -13.03 3.93 25.75
C THR A 81 -12.29 3.49 24.49
N PRO A 82 -10.98 3.20 24.58
CA PRO A 82 -10.24 2.68 23.44
C PRO A 82 -10.82 1.32 23.01
N GLU A 83 -10.90 1.10 21.71
CA GLU A 83 -11.18 -0.23 21.14
C GLU A 83 -9.91 -1.07 21.21
N LEU A 84 -9.61 -1.50 22.43
CA LEU A 84 -8.50 -2.37 22.78
C LEU A 84 -9.00 -3.40 23.79
N THR A 85 -8.69 -4.66 23.56
CA THR A 85 -8.95 -5.74 24.51
C THR A 85 -7.69 -6.59 24.65
N PHE A 86 -7.34 -6.92 25.88
CA PHE A 86 -6.25 -7.82 26.18
C PHE A 86 -6.77 -8.94 27.08
N ILE A 87 -6.58 -10.18 26.64
CA ILE A 87 -7.01 -11.38 27.36
C ILE A 87 -5.78 -12.24 27.58
N ARG A 88 -5.44 -12.52 28.83
CA ARG A 88 -4.47 -13.55 29.19
C ARG A 88 -5.20 -14.85 29.50
N TYR A 89 -4.71 -15.96 28.96
CA TYR A 89 -5.31 -17.28 29.17
C TYR A 89 -4.22 -18.33 29.37
N THR A 90 -4.58 -19.41 30.04
CA THR A 90 -3.73 -20.59 30.23
C THR A 90 -4.46 -21.79 29.64
N SER A 91 -3.82 -22.53 28.75
CA SER A 91 -4.34 -23.76 28.18
C SER A 91 -3.46 -24.94 28.54
N SER A 92 -4.06 -26.12 28.70
CA SER A 92 -3.31 -27.36 28.80
C SER A 92 -2.97 -27.85 27.39
N THR A 93 -1.68 -28.08 27.14
CA THR A 93 -1.22 -28.81 25.95
C THR A 93 -1.61 -30.29 26.04
N ASN A 94 -1.55 -30.99 24.91
CA ASN A 94 -1.84 -32.43 24.85
C ASN A 94 -0.92 -33.25 25.78
N ASP A 95 0.26 -32.72 26.11
CA ASP A 95 1.24 -33.33 27.00
C ASP A 95 1.03 -32.98 28.48
N GLY A 96 -0.08 -32.31 28.82
CA GLY A 96 -0.43 -31.92 30.20
C GLY A 96 0.35 -30.71 30.73
N GLN A 97 1.26 -30.13 29.94
CA GLN A 97 1.94 -28.87 30.31
C GLN A 97 0.98 -27.70 30.14
N LEU A 98 0.99 -26.79 31.12
CA LEU A 98 0.26 -25.53 31.04
C LEU A 98 1.07 -24.55 30.20
N ASN A 99 0.42 -23.97 29.18
CA ASN A 99 0.98 -22.91 28.37
C ASN A 99 0.13 -21.65 28.59
N SER A 100 0.78 -20.57 29.00
CA SER A 100 0.15 -19.26 29.18
C SER A 100 0.42 -18.38 27.96
N ALA A 101 -0.60 -17.66 27.52
CA ALA A 101 -0.52 -16.80 26.34
C ALA A 101 -1.50 -15.65 26.46
N GLY A 102 -1.39 -14.70 25.52
CA GLY A 102 -2.19 -13.48 25.49
C GLY A 102 -2.80 -13.27 24.13
N LEU A 103 -4.00 -12.70 24.10
CA LEU A 103 -4.63 -12.19 22.91
C LEU A 103 -4.81 -10.68 23.08
N LEU A 104 -4.09 -9.91 22.27
CA LEU A 104 -4.25 -8.47 22.16
C LEU A 104 -5.05 -8.16 20.90
N THR A 105 -6.26 -7.62 21.06
CA THR A 105 -7.04 -7.08 19.95
C THR A 105 -7.13 -5.57 20.07
N PHE A 106 -6.99 -4.87 18.96
CA PHE A 106 -7.16 -3.43 18.93
C PHE A 106 -7.58 -2.97 17.54
N ALA A 107 -8.29 -1.84 17.48
CA ALA A 107 -8.67 -1.21 16.24
C ALA A 107 -7.98 0.15 16.12
N ILE A 108 -7.50 0.48 14.93
CA ILE A 108 -7.00 1.82 14.61
C ILE A 108 -7.96 2.51 13.65
N THR A 109 -7.95 3.84 13.64
CA THR A 109 -8.69 4.63 12.65
C THR A 109 -7.73 5.28 11.65
N LEU A 110 -8.01 5.08 10.37
CA LEU A 110 -7.34 5.78 9.26
C LEU A 110 -8.19 6.94 8.72
N GLY A 111 -9.47 6.98 9.10
CA GLY A 111 -10.39 8.03 8.69
C GLY A 111 -10.03 9.34 9.36
N ALA A 112 -9.96 10.41 8.57
CA ALA A 112 -9.90 11.76 9.09
C ALA A 112 -11.29 12.19 9.58
N ALA A 113 -11.34 12.97 10.65
CA ALA A 113 -12.59 13.58 11.12
C ALA A 113 -13.10 14.61 10.08
N PRO A 114 -14.41 14.92 10.05
CA PRO A 114 -14.97 15.85 9.05
C PRO A 114 -14.31 17.24 9.03
N ASP A 115 -14.00 17.78 10.20
CA ASP A 115 -13.27 19.05 10.35
C ASP A 115 -11.83 18.97 9.82
N ALA A 116 -11.15 17.84 10.05
CA ALA A 116 -9.84 17.54 9.49
C ALA A 116 -9.88 17.50 7.95
N LEU A 117 -10.91 16.89 7.36
CA LEU A 117 -11.09 16.84 5.90
C LEU A 117 -11.23 18.24 5.30
N ASP A 118 -12.04 19.10 5.90
CA ASP A 118 -12.22 20.48 5.44
C ASP A 118 -10.95 21.31 5.61
N ALA A 119 -10.24 21.14 6.73
CA ALA A 119 -8.96 21.79 6.96
C ALA A 119 -7.89 21.32 5.94
N MET A 120 -7.82 20.02 5.65
CA MET A 120 -6.92 19.47 4.63
C MET A 120 -7.22 20.03 3.23
N LYS A 121 -8.49 20.16 2.84
CA LYS A 121 -8.86 20.78 1.55
C LYS A 121 -8.38 22.23 1.45
N LYS A 122 -8.55 23.02 2.51
CA LYS A 122 -8.07 24.42 2.56
C LYS A 122 -6.56 24.48 2.43
N ARG A 123 -5.83 23.67 3.22
CA ARG A 123 -4.36 23.61 3.16
C ARG A 123 -3.85 23.16 1.79
N LEU A 124 -4.54 22.20 1.17
CA LEU A 124 -4.23 21.74 -0.18
C LEU A 124 -4.46 22.83 -1.22
N ALA A 125 -5.56 23.59 -1.11
CA ALA A 125 -5.84 24.73 -1.98
C ALA A 125 -4.73 25.80 -1.87
N ASP A 126 -4.35 26.18 -0.65
CA ASP A 126 -3.28 27.14 -0.39
C ASP A 126 -1.94 26.66 -0.97
N HIS A 127 -1.63 25.37 -0.82
CA HIS A 127 -0.40 24.78 -1.36
C HIS A 127 -0.40 24.83 -2.90
N LEU A 128 -1.48 24.39 -3.54
CA LEU A 128 -1.59 24.40 -5.00
C LEU A 128 -1.49 25.82 -5.56
N GLN A 129 -2.14 26.80 -4.92
CA GLN A 129 -2.05 28.21 -5.35
C GLN A 129 -0.60 28.72 -5.32
N LYS A 130 0.19 28.36 -4.29
CA LYS A 130 1.62 28.74 -4.19
C LYS A 130 2.46 28.17 -5.33
N VAL A 131 2.08 27.04 -5.89
CA VAL A 131 2.76 26.39 -7.04
C VAL A 131 2.06 26.68 -8.38
N GLY A 132 1.19 27.71 -8.42
CA GLY A 132 0.52 28.15 -9.66
C GLY A 132 -0.55 27.20 -10.18
N LYS A 133 -1.02 26.27 -9.35
CA LYS A 133 -2.10 25.32 -9.68
C LYS A 133 -3.39 25.72 -8.96
N ALA A 134 -4.54 25.47 -9.57
CA ALA A 134 -5.83 25.62 -8.91
C ALA A 134 -6.29 24.28 -8.33
N LEU A 135 -6.89 24.32 -7.14
CA LEU A 135 -7.65 23.17 -6.64
C LEU A 135 -8.97 23.11 -7.41
N GLY A 136 -9.15 22.06 -8.21
CA GLY A 136 -10.44 21.75 -8.85
C GLY A 136 -11.47 21.25 -7.83
N ALA A 137 -12.41 20.42 -8.27
CA ALA A 137 -13.38 19.75 -7.39
C ALA A 137 -12.73 18.60 -6.62
N ALA A 138 -11.74 18.91 -5.78
CA ALA A 138 -10.89 17.93 -5.14
C ALA A 138 -11.65 17.04 -4.15
N ARG A 139 -11.62 15.74 -4.41
CA ARG A 139 -12.15 14.69 -3.54
C ARG A 139 -11.02 14.19 -2.66
N LEU A 140 -11.28 14.07 -1.36
CA LEU A 140 -10.36 13.46 -0.41
C LEU A 140 -10.94 12.14 0.07
N SER A 141 -10.16 11.08 -0.03
CA SER A 141 -10.48 9.78 0.56
C SER A 141 -9.24 9.18 1.23
N PRO A 142 -9.41 8.26 2.19
CA PRO A 142 -8.28 7.47 2.70
C PRO A 142 -7.56 6.77 1.54
N ILE A 143 -6.26 6.57 1.67
CA ILE A 143 -5.50 5.78 0.69
C ILE A 143 -6.01 4.33 0.67
N PRO A 144 -6.29 3.76 -0.52
CA PRO A 144 -6.63 2.35 -0.63
C PRO A 144 -5.46 1.48 -0.16
N LEU A 145 -5.71 0.62 0.83
CA LEU A 145 -4.72 -0.30 1.36
C LEU A 145 -4.84 -1.68 0.75
N ASN A 146 -3.71 -2.28 0.38
CA ASN A 146 -3.62 -3.69 -0.03
C ASN A 146 -3.61 -4.61 1.18
N SER A 147 -2.88 -4.22 2.23
CA SER A 147 -2.76 -4.98 3.47
C SER A 147 -2.27 -4.09 4.60
N ALA A 148 -2.55 -4.47 5.82
CA ALA A 148 -1.96 -3.88 7.02
C ALA A 148 -1.50 -5.01 7.95
N SER A 149 -0.40 -4.79 8.68
CA SER A 149 0.08 -5.68 9.74
C SER A 149 0.50 -4.88 10.94
N ALA A 150 0.38 -5.47 12.12
CA ALA A 150 0.88 -4.89 13.35
C ALA A 150 1.94 -5.79 13.99
N SER A 151 2.90 -5.15 14.65
CA SER A 151 3.97 -5.83 15.38
C SER A 151 4.19 -5.12 16.71
N VAL A 152 4.48 -5.93 17.71
CA VAL A 152 4.75 -5.50 19.08
C VAL A 152 6.10 -6.03 19.52
N TYR A 153 6.87 -5.17 20.17
CA TYR A 153 8.26 -5.44 20.54
C TYR A 153 8.45 -5.21 22.04
N SER A 154 9.39 -5.95 22.61
CA SER A 154 9.85 -5.75 23.99
C SER A 154 10.54 -4.39 24.10
N PRO A 155 10.07 -3.48 24.97
CA PRO A 155 10.72 -2.18 25.13
C PRO A 155 12.16 -2.26 25.64
N SER A 156 12.49 -3.30 26.42
CA SER A 156 13.81 -3.46 27.06
C SER A 156 14.85 -4.13 26.16
N THR A 157 14.42 -5.03 25.27
CA THR A 157 15.34 -5.84 24.44
C THR A 157 15.20 -5.58 22.94
N GLY A 158 14.11 -4.93 22.50
CA GLY A 158 13.79 -4.76 21.08
C GLY A 158 13.33 -6.04 20.37
N ASN A 159 13.20 -7.16 21.09
CA ASN A 159 12.78 -8.43 20.49
C ASN A 159 11.30 -8.39 20.10
N LEU A 160 10.97 -9.02 18.97
CA LEU A 160 9.58 -9.21 18.54
C LEU A 160 8.82 -10.08 19.55
N LEU A 161 7.71 -9.58 20.07
CA LEU A 161 6.85 -10.29 21.04
C LEU A 161 5.64 -10.94 20.37
N ALA A 162 5.10 -10.29 19.34
CA ALA A 162 4.08 -10.81 18.45
C ALA A 162 3.97 -9.95 17.19
N ASP A 163 3.45 -10.56 16.13
CA ASP A 163 3.03 -9.89 14.91
C ASP A 163 1.76 -10.55 14.37
N GLY A 164 1.06 -9.82 13.52
CA GLY A 164 -0.19 -10.31 12.93
C GLY A 164 -0.70 -9.39 11.84
N GLY A 165 -1.36 -10.00 10.86
CA GLY A 165 -2.09 -9.26 9.83
C GLY A 165 -3.34 -8.59 10.42
N ALA A 166 -3.86 -7.60 9.70
CA ALA A 166 -5.19 -7.08 9.98
C ALA A 166 -6.23 -8.18 9.74
N ASN A 167 -7.10 -8.40 10.73
CA ASN A 167 -8.24 -9.31 10.61
C ASN A 167 -9.34 -8.72 9.72
N SER A 168 -9.41 -7.39 9.64
CA SER A 168 -10.31 -6.69 8.73
C SER A 168 -9.71 -5.34 8.34
N VAL A 169 -9.67 -5.04 7.05
CA VAL A 169 -9.40 -3.71 6.51
C VAL A 169 -10.73 -3.19 5.95
N VAL A 170 -11.45 -2.36 6.71
CA VAL A 170 -12.66 -1.73 6.21
C VAL A 170 -12.25 -0.40 5.58
N VAL A 171 -12.23 -0.36 4.25
CA VAL A 171 -12.06 0.88 3.49
C VAL A 171 -13.47 1.40 3.17
N PRO A 172 -13.84 2.65 3.51
CA PRO A 172 -15.15 3.19 3.18
C PRO A 172 -15.34 3.21 1.66
N ASP A 173 -16.45 2.63 1.21
CA ASP A 173 -16.90 2.67 -0.17
C ASP A 173 -17.20 4.12 -0.60
N THR A 174 -16.79 4.45 -1.82
CA THR A 174 -16.66 5.76 -2.45
C THR A 174 -17.96 6.56 -2.70
N ALA A 175 -19.10 6.24 -2.08
CA ALA A 175 -20.38 6.87 -2.48
C ALA A 175 -21.45 7.09 -1.38
N GLY A 176 -21.10 7.11 -0.09
CA GLY A 176 -22.07 7.34 0.99
C GLY A 176 -21.69 8.45 1.97
N PRO A 177 -22.65 9.05 2.69
CA PRO A 177 -22.36 10.07 3.71
C PRO A 177 -21.37 9.51 4.73
N THR A 178 -20.29 10.25 4.91
CA THR A 178 -19.05 9.91 5.62
C THR A 178 -19.27 9.65 7.11
N ASN A 179 -19.70 8.44 7.47
CA ASN A 179 -19.53 7.93 8.82
C ASN A 179 -18.13 7.31 8.97
N ALA A 180 -17.15 8.20 9.15
CA ALA A 180 -16.03 8.18 10.10
C ALA A 180 -15.18 6.91 10.43
N SER A 181 -15.33 5.73 9.81
CA SER A 181 -14.58 4.56 10.31
C SER A 181 -13.96 3.70 9.22
N SER A 182 -12.89 4.20 8.60
CA SER A 182 -11.84 3.35 8.03
C SER A 182 -11.08 2.68 9.17
N LYS A 183 -11.72 1.74 9.86
CA LYS A 183 -11.13 1.02 10.97
C LYS A 183 -10.35 -0.18 10.45
N VAL A 184 -9.16 -0.37 11.00
CA VAL A 184 -8.36 -1.58 10.78
C VAL A 184 -8.23 -2.29 12.11
N VAL A 185 -8.69 -3.54 12.16
CA VAL A 185 -8.69 -4.35 13.38
C VAL A 185 -7.56 -5.36 13.32
N PHE A 186 -6.78 -5.43 14.38
CA PHE A 186 -5.69 -6.38 14.55
C PHE A 186 -5.99 -7.33 15.71
N ALA A 187 -5.53 -8.57 15.60
CA ALA A 187 -5.43 -9.50 16.70
C ALA A 187 -4.03 -10.10 16.72
N LEU A 188 -3.32 -9.91 17.82
CA LEU A 188 -1.95 -10.38 18.02
C LEU A 188 -1.95 -11.43 19.12
N MET A 189 -1.43 -12.62 18.81
CA MET A 189 -1.19 -13.66 19.81
C MET A 189 0.17 -13.43 20.45
N LEU A 190 0.15 -13.06 21.72
CA LEU A 190 1.34 -12.83 22.54
C LEU A 190 1.80 -14.14 23.18
N THR A 191 3.11 -14.32 23.23
CA THR A 191 3.76 -15.34 24.06
C THR A 191 3.49 -15.10 25.55
N ASP A 192 3.77 -16.08 26.41
CA ASP A 192 3.64 -15.93 27.87
C ASP A 192 4.38 -14.69 28.40
N VAL A 193 5.67 -14.60 28.06
CA VAL A 193 6.53 -13.45 28.42
C VAL A 193 6.00 -12.14 27.83
N GLY A 194 5.55 -12.16 26.57
CA GLY A 194 4.96 -10.98 25.93
C GLY A 194 3.68 -10.52 26.61
N SER A 195 2.87 -11.46 27.11
CA SER A 195 1.62 -11.19 27.82
C SER A 195 1.86 -10.53 29.16
N ASP A 196 2.86 -10.98 29.93
CA ASP A 196 3.22 -10.37 31.20
C ASP A 196 3.79 -8.96 31.04
N ILE A 197 4.58 -8.72 29.98
CA ILE A 197 5.08 -7.38 29.66
C ILE A 197 3.91 -6.46 29.31
N TYR A 198 3.01 -6.90 28.44
CA TYR A 198 1.88 -6.09 27.98
C TYR A 198 0.85 -5.83 29.08
N ASP A 199 0.62 -6.78 29.98
CA ASP A 199 -0.22 -6.59 31.17
C ASP A 199 0.33 -5.46 32.05
N LYS A 200 1.65 -5.44 32.28
CA LYS A 200 2.30 -4.36 33.05
C LYS A 200 2.25 -3.02 32.33
N LEU A 201 2.39 -2.99 31.00
CA LEU A 201 2.31 -1.75 30.22
C LEU A 201 0.90 -1.18 30.18
N LEU A 202 -0.12 -2.03 30.02
CA LEU A 202 -1.54 -1.64 30.04
C LEU A 202 -1.96 -1.04 31.39
N ASN A 203 -1.45 -1.60 32.49
CA ASN A 203 -1.73 -1.12 33.84
C ASN A 203 -0.74 -0.04 34.32
N GLY A 204 0.25 0.32 33.51
CA GLY A 204 1.26 1.33 33.79
C GLY A 204 0.96 2.68 33.12
N THR A 205 1.87 3.64 33.26
CA THR A 205 1.75 4.98 32.67
C THR A 205 2.53 5.15 31.35
N GLY A 206 3.31 4.15 30.94
CA GLY A 206 4.28 4.26 29.83
C GLY A 206 3.71 4.10 28.42
N GLY A 207 2.41 3.80 28.29
CA GLY A 207 1.81 3.48 26.99
C GLY A 207 2.35 2.19 26.37
N ILE A 208 1.86 1.86 25.17
CA ILE A 208 2.20 0.61 24.49
C ILE A 208 2.72 0.92 23.09
N PRO A 209 3.98 0.56 22.77
CA PRO A 209 4.49 0.74 21.42
C PRO A 209 3.89 -0.32 20.50
N ILE A 210 3.15 0.13 19.48
CA ILE A 210 2.62 -0.73 18.42
C ILE A 210 3.12 -0.19 17.09
N TRP A 211 3.75 -1.06 16.30
CA TRP A 211 4.21 -0.72 14.96
C TRP A 211 3.20 -1.22 13.96
N VAL A 212 2.63 -0.30 13.17
CA VAL A 212 1.70 -0.66 12.10
C VAL A 212 2.38 -0.44 10.77
N ARG A 213 2.38 -1.46 9.93
CA ARG A 213 2.88 -1.41 8.56
C ARG A 213 1.69 -1.45 7.61
N TYR A 214 1.60 -0.46 6.75
CA TYR A 214 0.63 -0.42 5.66
C TYR A 214 1.33 -0.75 4.34
N LYS A 215 0.62 -1.48 3.47
CA LYS A 215 1.02 -1.67 2.08
C LYS A 215 -0.07 -1.10 1.20
N PHE A 216 0.32 -0.24 0.27
CA PHE A 216 -0.55 0.31 -0.77
C PHE A 216 0.19 0.25 -2.11
N ASN A 217 -0.56 0.28 -3.21
CA ASN A 217 0.01 0.42 -4.54
C ASN A 217 0.13 1.89 -4.92
N GLY A 218 1.31 2.29 -5.39
CA GLY A 218 1.53 3.62 -5.97
C GLY A 218 2.18 3.52 -7.33
N LEU A 219 1.85 4.46 -8.22
CA LEU A 219 2.49 4.61 -9.51
C LEU A 219 3.69 5.54 -9.39
N THR A 220 4.85 5.03 -9.78
CA THR A 220 6.05 5.86 -9.95
C THR A 220 5.80 6.92 -11.03
N PRO A 221 6.49 8.08 -10.94
CA PRO A 221 6.49 9.06 -12.03
C PRO A 221 6.75 8.40 -13.39
N PRO A 222 6.24 8.96 -14.51
CA PRO A 222 6.64 8.55 -15.83
C PRO A 222 8.17 8.56 -15.93
N ALA A 223 8.77 7.37 -15.96
CA ALA A 223 10.20 7.21 -15.86
C ALA A 223 10.84 7.47 -17.22
N GLY A 224 10.85 8.70 -17.74
CA GLY A 224 11.69 9.12 -18.87
C GLY A 224 11.61 8.30 -20.17
N PHE A 225 10.73 7.31 -20.30
CA PHE A 225 10.54 6.47 -21.47
C PHE A 225 9.08 6.03 -21.63
N LYS A 226 8.66 5.89 -22.88
CA LYS A 226 7.36 5.45 -23.37
C LYS A 226 7.61 4.16 -24.10
N VAL A 227 6.93 3.09 -23.70
CA VAL A 227 6.96 1.84 -24.43
C VAL A 227 5.69 1.78 -25.30
N THR A 228 5.86 1.73 -26.62
CA THR A 228 4.80 1.55 -27.59
C THR A 228 4.90 0.13 -28.14
N ALA A 229 3.95 -0.73 -27.81
CA ALA A 229 3.88 -2.10 -28.32
C ALA A 229 2.90 -2.20 -29.49
N ASN A 230 3.31 -2.82 -30.60
CA ASN A 230 2.44 -3.20 -31.70
C ASN A 230 2.04 -4.67 -31.52
N TRP A 231 0.87 -4.88 -30.89
CA TRP A 231 0.40 -6.21 -30.49
C TRP A 231 0.14 -7.17 -31.65
N ASP A 232 -0.32 -6.65 -32.79
CA ASP A 232 -0.56 -7.47 -33.98
C ASP A 232 0.75 -8.03 -34.53
N ARG A 233 1.80 -7.18 -34.58
CA ARG A 233 3.13 -7.61 -35.01
C ARG A 233 3.81 -8.52 -34.01
N ALA A 234 3.71 -8.21 -32.70
CA ALA A 234 4.23 -9.07 -31.64
C ALA A 234 3.59 -10.47 -31.68
N TYR A 235 2.28 -10.54 -31.91
CA TYR A 235 1.55 -11.80 -32.07
C TYR A 235 1.95 -12.55 -33.32
N GLU A 236 2.10 -11.87 -34.46
CA GLU A 236 2.59 -12.49 -35.70
C GLU A 236 4.01 -13.03 -35.54
N HIS A 237 4.90 -12.28 -34.90
CA HIS A 237 6.28 -12.68 -34.65
C HIS A 237 6.33 -13.91 -33.72
N TYR A 238 5.57 -13.90 -32.62
CA TYR A 238 5.41 -15.07 -31.76
C TYR A 238 4.81 -16.28 -32.49
N SER A 239 3.90 -16.06 -33.42
CA SER A 239 3.24 -17.15 -34.15
C SER A 239 4.14 -17.76 -35.23
N LYS A 240 4.98 -16.95 -35.88
CA LYS A 240 5.80 -17.34 -37.05
C LYS A 240 7.23 -17.76 -36.68
N ASP A 241 7.80 -17.23 -35.61
CA ASP A 241 9.16 -17.59 -35.17
C ASP A 241 9.14 -18.70 -34.12
N GLU A 242 9.52 -19.91 -34.53
CA GLU A 242 9.53 -21.08 -33.65
C GLU A 242 10.59 -21.00 -32.54
N LYS A 243 11.72 -20.31 -32.77
CA LYS A 243 12.79 -20.16 -31.78
C LYS A 243 12.39 -19.16 -30.72
N PHE A 244 11.80 -18.03 -31.13
CA PHE A 244 11.23 -17.04 -30.24
C PHE A 244 10.07 -17.63 -29.44
N ARG A 245 9.13 -18.31 -30.10
CA ARG A 245 8.00 -19.00 -29.45
C ARG A 245 8.46 -20.02 -28.42
N ALA A 246 9.47 -20.83 -28.74
CA ALA A 246 10.01 -21.80 -27.79
C ALA A 246 10.55 -21.08 -26.54
N ARG A 247 11.43 -20.08 -26.70
CA ARG A 247 12.01 -19.35 -25.56
C ARG A 247 10.99 -18.54 -24.76
N ALA A 248 10.04 -17.91 -25.43
CA ALA A 248 8.95 -17.15 -24.80
C ALA A 248 7.92 -18.05 -24.08
N SER A 249 7.67 -19.27 -24.57
CA SER A 249 6.79 -20.24 -23.90
C SER A 249 7.46 -20.94 -22.70
N TYR A 250 8.79 -21.01 -22.67
CA TYR A 250 9.54 -21.47 -21.48
C TYR A 250 9.75 -20.38 -20.42
N TYR A 251 9.47 -19.12 -20.76
CA TYR A 251 9.53 -17.99 -19.84
C TYR A 251 8.54 -18.18 -18.68
N GLY A 252 9.07 -18.40 -17.48
CA GLY A 252 8.29 -18.49 -16.23
C GLY A 252 7.93 -19.89 -15.72
N LEU A 253 8.05 -20.96 -16.53
CA LEU A 253 7.67 -22.33 -16.09
C LEU A 253 8.84 -23.32 -16.03
N PHE A 254 9.84 -23.24 -16.93
CA PHE A 254 10.96 -24.21 -16.96
C PHE A 254 12.31 -23.64 -17.42
N SER A 255 12.46 -22.31 -17.55
CA SER A 255 13.73 -21.76 -18.03
C SER A 255 14.84 -21.85 -16.97
N ALA A 256 15.88 -22.64 -17.23
CA ALA A 256 17.06 -22.74 -16.35
C ALA A 256 17.87 -21.43 -16.30
N ASN A 257 17.69 -20.51 -17.27
CA ASN A 257 18.40 -19.23 -17.36
C ASN A 257 17.44 -18.06 -17.62
N TYR A 258 16.59 -17.79 -16.64
CA TYR A 258 15.55 -16.77 -16.69
C TYR A 258 16.04 -15.36 -17.08
N ALA A 259 17.24 -14.97 -16.66
CA ALA A 259 17.83 -13.67 -17.00
C ALA A 259 18.25 -13.56 -18.47
N SER A 260 18.86 -14.61 -19.05
CA SER A 260 19.29 -14.59 -20.45
C SER A 260 18.12 -14.70 -21.41
N ASP A 261 17.09 -15.47 -21.05
CA ASP A 261 15.89 -15.62 -21.87
C ASP A 261 15.06 -14.33 -21.87
N ARG A 262 14.99 -13.62 -20.73
CA ARG A 262 14.38 -12.28 -20.65
C ARG A 262 15.09 -11.29 -21.57
N GLN A 263 16.42 -11.24 -21.51
CA GLN A 263 17.21 -10.32 -22.31
C GLN A 263 17.08 -10.63 -23.81
N TYR A 264 17.11 -11.90 -24.18
CA TYR A 264 16.88 -12.34 -25.56
C TYR A 264 15.49 -11.97 -26.08
N ILE A 265 14.42 -12.28 -25.32
CA ILE A 265 13.04 -11.96 -25.71
C ILE A 265 12.88 -10.45 -25.89
N ARG A 266 13.43 -9.66 -24.96
CA ARG A 266 13.40 -8.20 -25.04
C ARG A 266 14.14 -7.68 -26.27
N ASP A 267 15.38 -8.11 -26.47
CA ASP A 267 16.23 -7.61 -27.56
C ASP A 267 15.64 -8.00 -28.92
N GLU A 268 15.02 -9.18 -29.03
CA GLU A 268 14.35 -9.62 -30.26
C GLU A 268 13.08 -8.80 -30.55
N LEU A 269 12.27 -8.48 -29.53
CA LEU A 269 11.07 -7.63 -29.67
C LEU A 269 11.41 -6.16 -29.99
N LEU A 270 12.53 -5.65 -29.49
CA LEU A 270 13.06 -4.33 -29.85
C LEU A 270 13.56 -4.33 -31.30
N LYS A 271 14.32 -5.37 -31.68
CA LYS A 271 14.92 -5.49 -33.01
C LYS A 271 13.87 -5.70 -34.10
N SER A 272 12.80 -6.44 -33.82
CA SER A 272 11.67 -6.59 -34.75
C SER A 272 10.80 -5.34 -34.84
N GLY A 273 10.95 -4.40 -33.92
CA GLY A 273 10.10 -3.22 -33.79
C GLY A 273 8.67 -3.55 -33.35
N ASP A 274 8.50 -4.70 -32.69
CA ASP A 274 7.23 -5.06 -32.05
C ASP A 274 7.01 -4.26 -30.76
N ILE A 275 8.13 -3.86 -30.14
CA ILE A 275 8.17 -2.90 -29.05
C ILE A 275 9.09 -1.76 -29.46
N VAL A 276 8.60 -0.53 -29.35
CA VAL A 276 9.38 0.69 -29.50
C VAL A 276 9.48 1.35 -28.14
N VAL A 277 10.69 1.75 -27.74
CA VAL A 277 10.91 2.47 -26.48
C VAL A 277 11.40 3.87 -26.82
N ASP A 278 10.51 4.85 -26.66
CA ASP A 278 10.80 6.26 -26.90
C ASP A 278 11.16 6.94 -25.57
N ALA A 279 12.35 7.52 -25.43
CA ALA A 279 12.65 8.34 -24.25
C ALA A 279 11.74 9.60 -24.23
N ILE A 280 11.06 9.87 -23.12
CA ILE A 280 10.05 10.95 -23.01
C ILE A 280 10.69 12.34 -22.78
N THR A 281 11.91 12.48 -22.24
CA THR A 281 12.49 13.82 -22.10
C THR A 281 14.02 13.90 -21.94
N GLY A 282 14.62 14.75 -22.79
CA GLY A 282 15.72 15.69 -22.53
C GLY A 282 17.05 15.16 -21.97
N GLY A 283 18.07 15.03 -22.83
CA GLY A 283 19.50 15.18 -22.51
C GLY A 283 20.19 14.16 -21.57
N ASP A 284 19.54 13.74 -20.50
CA ASP A 284 20.19 13.09 -19.36
C ASP A 284 19.80 11.62 -19.15
N PHE A 285 18.80 11.11 -19.89
CA PHE A 285 18.42 9.69 -19.81
C PHE A 285 19.23 8.84 -20.80
N LYS A 286 20.37 8.31 -20.34
CA LYS A 286 21.22 7.40 -21.13
C LYS A 286 20.59 6.01 -21.27
N GLN A 287 20.86 5.35 -22.38
CA GLN A 287 20.37 3.98 -22.67
C GLN A 287 20.80 2.95 -21.61
N GLU A 288 21.96 3.16 -20.97
CA GLU A 288 22.45 2.36 -19.83
C GLU A 288 21.55 2.45 -18.58
N THR A 289 20.90 3.61 -18.37
CA THR A 289 19.93 3.81 -17.30
C THR A 289 18.63 3.06 -17.60
N LEU A 290 18.20 3.05 -18.86
CA LEU A 290 17.03 2.28 -19.33
C LEU A 290 17.24 0.78 -19.10
N ASP A 291 18.42 0.24 -19.43
CA ASP A 291 18.78 -1.15 -19.16
C ASP A 291 18.78 -1.49 -17.67
N THR A 292 19.12 -0.53 -16.81
CA THR A 292 19.04 -0.70 -15.35
C THR A 292 17.60 -0.79 -14.87
N TYR A 293 16.69 0.06 -15.38
CA TYR A 293 15.26 0.03 -15.04
C TYR A 293 14.56 -1.24 -15.56
N LEU A 294 14.95 -1.72 -16.74
CA LEU A 294 14.37 -2.93 -17.35
C LEU A 294 15.05 -4.23 -16.88
N GLY A 295 16.28 -4.16 -16.36
CA GLY A 295 17.06 -5.31 -15.89
C GLY A 295 16.90 -5.65 -14.41
N LYS A 296 16.65 -4.66 -13.54
CA LYS A 296 16.57 -4.86 -12.09
C LYS A 296 15.16 -5.19 -11.60
N PHE A 297 14.71 -6.40 -11.95
CA PHE A 297 13.94 -7.24 -11.03
C PHE A 297 14.75 -8.51 -10.83
N GLN A 298 15.89 -8.37 -10.15
CA GLN A 298 16.53 -9.52 -9.53
C GLN A 298 15.71 -9.84 -8.28
N ALA A 299 15.19 -11.06 -8.23
CA ALA A 299 14.48 -11.58 -7.08
C ALA A 299 15.34 -11.40 -5.82
N SER A 300 14.85 -10.58 -4.89
CA SER A 300 15.12 -10.69 -3.47
C SER A 300 13.99 -11.48 -2.84
#